data_AF-A0A8J6RFQ6-F1
#
_entry.id   AF-A0A8J6RFQ6-F1
#
_cell.length_a   1.000
_cell.length_b   1.000
_cell.length_c   1.000
_cell.angle_alpha   90.00
_cell.angle_beta   90.00
_cell.angle_gamma   90.00
#
_symmetry.space_group_name_H-M   'P 1'
#
loop_
_entity.id
_entity.type
_entity.pdbx_description
1 polymer ?
#
loop_
_entity_poly.entity_id
_entity_poly.type
_entity_poly.pdbx_seq_one_letter_code
_entity_poly.pdbx_strand_id
1 'polypeptide(L)'
;MNDSKALFDYWHSKVRLKNLSIVSSPGHIETPRLRHDCTNYDTLRASREVELLDELERSRVIAVIKYQCTAQVLQRRAGFLNSHIAELQSEVQDLAHTKGKFQKIIQALQEIIFGKDQDIQALQNRISILETENETLRAETEQAKAYSDLLQEFETLKKEFEKVAKRKQELAKNNQSLGGRVSHTNRFRNERDAARAAAEELRQKLAQVTDHNQQLRSENEALTSELSQLRKQTKLGIVEVRRNGN
;
A
#
# COMPACT_ATOMS: atom_id res chain seq x y z
N MET A 1 113.12 7.55 -9.97
CA MET A 1 112.70 7.95 -8.58
C MET A 1 112.27 6.73 -7.75
N ASN A 2 112.64 6.65 -6.46
CA ASN A 2 112.47 5.40 -5.67
C ASN A 2 111.22 5.32 -4.78
N ASP A 3 110.67 6.42 -4.25
CA ASP A 3 109.41 6.34 -3.51
C ASP A 3 108.21 6.27 -4.45
N SER A 4 107.55 5.11 -4.49
CA SER A 4 106.30 4.92 -5.24
C SER A 4 105.14 5.69 -4.62
N LYS A 5 105.12 5.93 -3.29
CA LYS A 5 104.02 6.65 -2.64
C LYS A 5 104.03 8.12 -3.04
N ALA A 6 105.16 8.82 -2.88
CA ALA A 6 105.30 10.21 -3.33
C ALA A 6 104.94 10.39 -4.82
N LEU A 7 105.27 9.42 -5.68
CA LEU A 7 104.87 9.44 -7.10
C LEU A 7 103.34 9.32 -7.29
N PHE A 8 102.68 8.45 -6.55
CA PHE A 8 101.22 8.32 -6.58
C PHE A 8 100.53 9.58 -6.05
N ASP A 9 100.98 10.11 -4.91
CA ASP A 9 100.43 11.30 -4.25
C ASP A 9 100.61 12.56 -5.11
N TYR A 10 101.78 12.71 -5.76
CA TYR A 10 102.04 13.79 -6.71
C TYR A 10 101.02 13.80 -7.85
N TRP A 11 100.87 12.68 -8.58
CA TRP A 11 99.92 12.61 -9.69
C TRP A 11 98.47 12.69 -9.22
N HIS A 12 98.12 12.18 -8.03
CA HIS A 12 96.80 12.34 -7.43
C HIS A 12 96.41 13.82 -7.30
N SER A 13 97.33 14.68 -6.82
CA SER A 13 97.11 16.13 -6.70
C SER A 13 96.98 16.87 -8.04
N LYS A 14 97.50 16.27 -9.12
CA LYS A 14 97.50 16.84 -10.48
C LYS A 14 96.24 16.47 -11.28
N VAL A 15 95.49 15.44 -10.86
CA VAL A 15 94.20 15.09 -11.49
C VAL A 15 93.16 16.19 -11.22
N ARG A 16 92.42 16.56 -12.26
CA ARG A 16 91.28 17.47 -12.18
C ARG A 16 90.08 16.81 -12.85
N LEU A 17 88.97 16.72 -12.11
CA LEU A 17 87.69 16.27 -12.66
C LEU A 17 87.05 17.40 -13.50
N LYS A 18 86.41 17.01 -14.60
CA LYS A 18 85.64 17.90 -15.51
C LYS A 18 84.32 17.20 -15.89
N ASN A 19 83.42 17.91 -16.56
CA ASN A 19 82.16 17.34 -17.10
C ASN A 19 81.34 16.55 -16.06
N LEU A 20 81.13 17.14 -14.88
CA LEU A 20 80.48 16.48 -13.74
C LEU A 20 79.06 15.96 -14.03
N SER A 21 78.34 16.55 -14.99
CA SER A 21 77.04 16.08 -15.48
C SER A 21 77.10 14.69 -16.14
N ILE A 22 78.23 14.33 -16.75
CA ILE A 22 78.49 12.98 -17.27
C ILE A 22 78.79 12.05 -16.09
N VAL A 23 79.62 12.51 -15.13
CA VAL A 23 79.96 11.76 -13.91
C VAL A 23 78.72 11.40 -13.09
N SER A 24 77.73 12.30 -13.03
CA SER A 24 76.44 12.12 -12.32
C SER A 24 75.33 11.48 -13.17
N SER A 25 75.55 11.14 -14.44
CA SER A 25 74.49 10.52 -15.25
C SER A 25 74.15 9.10 -14.75
N PRO A 26 72.88 8.74 -14.50
CA PRO A 26 72.53 7.44 -13.93
C PRO A 26 72.74 6.25 -14.89
N GLY A 27 72.74 6.50 -16.21
CA GLY A 27 72.96 5.45 -17.22
C GLY A 27 74.40 4.89 -17.20
N HIS A 28 74.60 3.69 -17.77
CA HIS A 28 75.94 3.10 -17.87
C HIS A 28 76.89 3.96 -18.73
N ILE A 29 78.14 4.11 -18.28
CA ILE A 29 79.20 4.80 -19.02
C ILE A 29 80.50 4.00 -18.87
N GLU A 30 81.17 3.75 -19.99
CA GLU A 30 82.40 2.99 -20.03
C GLU A 30 83.55 3.69 -19.27
N THR A 31 84.37 2.91 -18.57
CA THR A 31 85.50 3.42 -17.78
C THR A 31 86.57 4.18 -18.61
N PRO A 32 86.91 3.80 -19.86
CA PRO A 32 87.76 4.63 -20.71
C PRO A 32 87.15 6.01 -20.94
N ARG A 33 85.87 6.07 -21.32
CA ARG A 33 85.17 7.31 -21.59
C ARG A 33 85.12 8.23 -20.36
N LEU A 34 84.81 7.69 -19.17
CA LEU A 34 84.88 8.46 -17.91
C LEU A 34 86.28 9.05 -17.66
N ARG A 35 87.36 8.31 -17.92
CA ARG A 35 88.73 8.81 -17.75
C ARG A 35 89.05 9.96 -18.72
N HIS A 36 88.75 9.81 -20.00
CA HIS A 36 89.07 10.80 -21.04
C HIS A 36 88.13 12.02 -20.99
N ASP A 37 86.81 11.79 -20.99
CA ASP A 37 85.78 12.84 -21.05
C ASP A 37 85.64 13.60 -19.73
N CYS A 38 85.95 12.98 -18.58
CA CYS A 38 85.67 13.56 -17.26
C CYS A 38 86.91 13.81 -16.38
N THR A 39 88.13 13.66 -16.91
CA THR A 39 89.37 14.11 -16.24
C THR A 39 90.34 14.82 -17.19
N ASN A 40 91.43 15.38 -16.67
CA ASN A 40 92.55 15.90 -17.47
C ASN A 40 93.57 14.82 -17.93
N TYR A 41 93.20 13.54 -17.97
CA TYR A 41 94.08 12.41 -18.31
C TYR A 41 94.99 12.65 -19.53
N ASP A 42 94.42 13.05 -20.68
CA ASP A 42 95.21 13.22 -21.91
C ASP A 42 96.19 14.41 -21.80
N THR A 43 95.80 15.48 -21.10
CA THR A 43 96.66 16.63 -20.81
C THR A 43 97.79 16.28 -19.85
N LEU A 44 97.56 15.39 -18.88
CA LEU A 44 98.62 14.89 -17.99
C LEU A 44 99.56 13.93 -18.73
N ARG A 45 99.02 13.07 -19.60
CA ARG A 45 99.80 12.13 -20.43
C ARG A 45 100.71 12.84 -21.42
N ALA A 46 100.22 13.92 -22.05
CA ALA A 46 100.98 14.79 -22.96
C ALA A 46 101.57 16.01 -22.23
N SER A 47 101.96 15.86 -20.96
CA SER A 47 102.65 16.93 -20.23
C SER A 47 104.16 16.80 -20.36
N ARG A 48 104.85 17.93 -20.44
CA ARG A 48 106.32 17.99 -20.56
C ARG A 48 107.06 17.25 -19.43
N GLU A 49 106.45 17.16 -18.25
CA GLU A 49 106.95 16.37 -17.10
C GLU A 49 107.00 14.85 -17.39
N VAL A 50 106.19 14.37 -18.34
CA VAL A 50 106.08 12.96 -18.76
C VAL A 50 106.86 12.71 -20.06
N GLU A 51 106.90 13.67 -20.97
CA GLU A 51 107.63 13.58 -22.25
C GLU A 51 109.16 13.52 -22.07
N LEU A 52 109.70 14.17 -21.02
CA LEU A 52 111.13 14.20 -20.71
C LEU A 52 111.65 12.91 -20.02
N LEU A 53 110.79 11.93 -19.75
CA LEU A 53 111.16 10.66 -19.11
C LEU A 53 111.60 9.60 -20.13
N ASP A 54 112.49 8.69 -19.70
CA ASP A 54 112.83 7.49 -20.47
C ASP A 54 111.61 6.58 -20.68
N GLU A 55 111.69 5.63 -21.62
CA GLU A 55 110.56 4.78 -22.02
C GLU A 55 109.93 4.02 -20.84
N LEU A 56 110.74 3.61 -19.86
CA LEU A 56 110.34 2.75 -18.75
C LEU A 56 109.77 3.57 -17.58
N GLU A 57 110.43 4.67 -17.19
CA GLU A 57 109.85 5.61 -16.23
C GLU A 57 108.58 6.28 -16.80
N ARG A 58 108.56 6.64 -18.09
CA ARG A 58 107.36 7.18 -18.76
C ARG A 58 106.21 6.19 -18.77
N SER A 59 106.47 4.92 -19.11
CA SER A 59 105.44 3.86 -19.07
C SER A 59 104.89 3.66 -17.66
N ARG A 60 105.76 3.66 -16.63
CA ARG A 60 105.35 3.61 -15.21
C ARG A 60 104.49 4.81 -14.83
N VAL A 61 104.89 6.03 -15.20
CA VAL A 61 104.16 7.27 -14.88
C VAL A 61 102.81 7.33 -15.59
N ILE A 62 102.72 6.95 -16.87
CA ILE A 62 101.44 6.89 -17.60
C ILE A 62 100.48 5.86 -16.95
N ALA A 63 100.99 4.75 -16.42
CA ALA A 63 100.18 3.80 -15.66
C ALA A 63 99.63 4.40 -14.35
N VAL A 64 100.44 5.16 -13.61
CA VAL A 64 100.00 5.89 -12.39
C VAL A 64 98.95 6.95 -12.74
N ILE A 65 99.17 7.77 -13.77
CA ILE A 65 98.21 8.78 -14.24
C ILE A 65 96.89 8.12 -14.67
N LYS A 66 96.95 7.02 -15.44
CA LYS A 66 95.77 6.23 -15.85
C LYS A 66 94.98 5.71 -14.66
N TYR A 67 95.68 5.21 -13.63
CA TYR A 67 95.08 4.73 -12.39
C TYR A 67 94.41 5.89 -11.63
N GLN A 68 95.14 6.98 -11.33
CA GLN A 68 94.61 8.11 -10.54
C GLN A 68 93.39 8.76 -11.21
N CYS A 69 93.45 9.03 -12.51
CA CYS A 69 92.31 9.58 -13.25
C CYS A 69 91.09 8.63 -13.23
N THR A 70 91.30 7.32 -13.39
CA THR A 70 90.21 6.34 -13.34
C THR A 70 89.64 6.18 -11.92
N ALA A 71 90.50 6.15 -10.89
CA ALA A 71 90.09 5.99 -9.50
C ALA A 71 89.24 7.18 -9.02
N GLN A 72 89.71 8.41 -9.21
CA GLN A 72 88.98 9.61 -8.74
C GLN A 72 87.63 9.78 -9.44
N VAL A 73 87.53 9.56 -10.76
CA VAL A 73 86.25 9.69 -11.47
C VAL A 73 85.24 8.62 -11.06
N LEU A 74 85.69 7.37 -10.88
CA LEU A 74 84.83 6.28 -10.40
C LEU A 74 84.41 6.50 -8.94
N GLN A 75 85.30 6.96 -8.06
CA GLN A 75 84.97 7.30 -6.68
C GLN A 75 83.93 8.43 -6.61
N ARG A 76 84.10 9.51 -7.40
CA ARG A 76 83.13 10.61 -7.45
C ARG A 76 81.77 10.17 -8.00
N ARG A 77 81.77 9.30 -9.02
CA ARG A 77 80.57 8.70 -9.59
C ARG A 77 79.84 7.79 -8.60
N ALA A 78 80.56 6.91 -7.91
CA ALA A 78 80.00 6.03 -6.89
C ALA A 78 79.40 6.83 -5.73
N GLY A 79 80.06 7.91 -5.28
CA GLY A 79 79.52 8.83 -4.29
C GLY A 79 78.19 9.44 -4.72
N PHE A 80 78.08 9.94 -5.96
CA PHE A 80 76.82 10.47 -6.49
C PHE A 80 75.72 9.39 -6.57
N LEU A 81 76.02 8.23 -7.15
CA LEU A 81 75.03 7.15 -7.31
C LEU A 81 74.53 6.64 -5.95
N ASN A 82 75.41 6.53 -4.95
CA ASN A 82 75.01 6.14 -3.59
C ASN A 82 74.12 7.19 -2.92
N SER A 83 74.40 8.49 -3.11
CA SER A 83 73.52 9.57 -2.63
C SER A 83 72.14 9.48 -3.29
N HIS A 84 72.09 9.29 -4.61
CA HIS A 84 70.83 9.19 -5.34
C HIS A 84 70.03 7.92 -4.99
N ILE A 85 70.69 6.81 -4.69
CA ILE A 85 70.06 5.60 -4.15
C ILE A 85 69.43 5.88 -2.77
N ALA A 86 70.10 6.66 -1.90
CA ALA A 86 69.55 7.02 -0.60
C ALA A 86 68.34 7.97 -0.71
N GLU A 87 68.37 8.94 -1.64
CA GLU A 87 67.23 9.80 -1.98
C GLU A 87 66.01 8.97 -2.40
N LEU A 88 66.18 8.10 -3.41
CA LEU A 88 65.12 7.21 -3.91
C LEU A 88 64.61 6.24 -2.83
N GLN A 89 65.48 5.77 -1.93
CA GLN A 89 65.07 4.95 -0.79
C GLN A 89 64.21 5.70 0.23
N SER A 90 64.45 7.01 0.43
CA SER A 90 63.59 7.86 1.26
C SER A 90 62.23 8.07 0.59
N GLU A 91 62.20 8.44 -0.69
CA GLU A 91 60.96 8.63 -1.45
C GLU A 91 60.08 7.37 -1.45
N VAL A 92 60.68 6.18 -1.62
CA VAL A 92 59.96 4.90 -1.55
C VAL A 92 59.40 4.62 -0.15
N GLN A 93 60.10 5.02 0.93
CA GLN A 93 59.59 4.89 2.30
C GLN A 93 58.44 5.86 2.58
N ASP A 94 58.52 7.12 2.13
CA ASP A 94 57.45 8.10 2.26
C ASP A 94 56.21 7.72 1.44
N LEU A 95 56.39 7.17 0.24
CA LEU A 95 55.31 6.61 -0.58
C LEU A 95 54.67 5.36 0.08
N ALA A 96 55.46 4.50 0.72
CA ALA A 96 54.92 3.37 1.48
C ALA A 96 54.11 3.84 2.72
N HIS A 97 54.61 4.85 3.44
CA HIS A 97 53.94 5.42 4.61
C HIS A 97 52.64 6.15 4.26
N THR A 98 52.63 6.96 3.20
CA THR A 98 51.43 7.63 2.70
C THR A 98 50.39 6.64 2.17
N LYS A 99 50.82 5.61 1.42
CA LYS A 99 49.95 4.49 1.03
C LYS A 99 49.31 3.81 2.26
N GLY A 100 50.09 3.54 3.30
CA GLY A 100 49.60 2.97 4.56
C GLY A 100 48.57 3.86 5.28
N LYS A 101 48.73 5.19 5.24
CA LYS A 101 47.73 6.14 5.74
C LYS A 101 46.43 6.06 4.94
N PHE A 102 46.50 6.09 3.60
CA PHE A 102 45.30 6.01 2.75
C PHE A 102 44.57 4.67 2.90
N GLN A 103 45.28 3.55 3.05
CA GLN A 103 44.67 2.24 3.30
C GLN A 103 43.84 2.22 4.59
N LYS A 104 44.33 2.82 5.69
CA LYS A 104 43.57 2.95 6.94
C LYS A 104 42.32 3.83 6.79
N ILE A 105 42.41 4.92 6.04
CA ILE A 105 41.27 5.80 5.75
C ILE A 105 40.22 5.06 4.92
N ILE A 106 40.63 4.28 3.92
CA ILE A 106 39.73 3.45 3.10
C ILE A 106 39.00 2.41 3.97
N GLN A 107 39.70 1.74 4.89
CA GLN A 107 39.09 0.77 5.81
C GLN A 107 38.03 1.44 6.71
N ALA A 108 38.36 2.56 7.36
CA ALA A 108 37.40 3.28 8.21
C ALA A 108 36.18 3.80 7.42
N LEU A 109 36.37 4.24 6.17
CA LEU A 109 35.25 4.63 5.30
C LEU A 109 34.38 3.43 4.89
N GLN A 110 34.97 2.27 4.62
CA GLN A 110 34.24 1.04 4.34
C GLN A 110 33.40 0.59 5.54
N GLU A 111 33.97 0.60 6.75
CA GLU A 111 33.24 0.30 8.00
C GLU A 111 32.04 1.23 8.20
N ILE A 112 32.21 2.54 7.98
CA ILE A 112 31.12 3.54 8.08
C ILE A 112 30.04 3.32 7.01
N ILE A 113 30.40 2.94 5.79
CA ILE A 113 29.45 2.67 4.71
C ILE A 113 28.64 1.40 5.03
N PHE A 114 29.29 0.29 5.37
CA PHE A 114 28.59 -0.96 5.70
C PHE A 114 27.68 -0.83 6.93
N GLY A 115 28.07 -0.04 7.95
CA GLY A 115 27.18 0.28 9.07
C GLY A 115 25.93 1.06 8.63
N LYS A 116 26.09 2.03 7.72
CA LYS A 116 24.96 2.80 7.18
C LYS A 116 24.04 1.98 6.30
N ASP A 117 24.57 1.03 5.52
CA ASP A 117 23.74 0.12 4.73
C ASP A 117 22.88 -0.79 5.64
N GLN A 118 23.41 -1.20 6.80
CA GLN A 118 22.63 -1.93 7.81
C GLN A 118 21.55 -1.05 8.47
N ASP A 119 21.87 0.19 8.83
CA ASP A 119 20.89 1.17 9.34
C ASP A 119 19.76 1.40 8.33
N ILE A 120 20.09 1.56 7.05
CA ILE A 120 19.12 1.76 5.95
C ILE A 120 18.20 0.55 5.81
N GLN A 121 18.74 -0.68 5.83
CA GLN A 121 17.93 -1.91 5.77
C GLN A 121 17.00 -2.05 6.99
N ALA A 122 17.48 -1.72 8.19
CA ALA A 122 16.66 -1.74 9.40
C ALA A 122 15.50 -0.71 9.33
N LEU A 123 15.77 0.50 8.83
CA LEU A 123 14.76 1.54 8.63
C LEU A 123 13.75 1.16 7.54
N GLN A 124 14.19 0.61 6.41
CA GLN A 124 13.31 0.10 5.34
C GLN A 124 12.36 -0.99 5.85
N ASN A 125 12.88 -1.95 6.62
CA ASN A 125 12.06 -2.98 7.25
C ASN A 125 11.03 -2.38 8.22
N ARG A 126 11.40 -1.39 9.05
CA ARG A 126 10.43 -0.75 9.97
C ARG A 126 9.40 0.10 9.22
N ILE A 127 9.75 0.75 8.11
CA ILE A 127 8.80 1.45 7.24
C ILE A 127 7.77 0.46 6.68
N SER A 128 8.21 -0.64 6.08
CA SER A 128 7.29 -1.65 5.52
C SER A 128 6.33 -2.24 6.56
N ILE A 129 6.82 -2.51 7.78
CA ILE A 129 5.94 -2.94 8.89
C ILE A 129 4.93 -1.83 9.24
N LEU A 130 5.37 -0.58 9.41
CA LEU A 130 4.50 0.56 9.70
C LEU A 130 3.46 0.83 8.59
N GLU A 131 3.79 0.57 7.32
CA GLU A 131 2.85 0.66 6.21
C GLU A 131 1.74 -0.39 6.35
N THR A 132 2.09 -1.66 6.64
CA THR A 132 1.08 -2.71 6.89
C THR A 132 0.25 -2.46 8.17
N GLU A 133 0.86 -1.93 9.24
CA GLU A 133 0.14 -1.48 10.45
C GLU A 133 -0.87 -0.35 10.10
N ASN A 134 -0.52 0.57 9.20
CA ASN A 134 -1.43 1.63 8.77
C ASN A 134 -2.55 1.11 7.84
N GLU A 135 -2.29 0.12 6.99
CA GLU A 135 -3.31 -0.48 6.12
C GLU A 135 -4.35 -1.26 6.92
N THR A 136 -3.94 -2.04 7.92
CA THR A 136 -4.88 -2.75 8.80
C THR A 136 -5.73 -1.78 9.62
N LEU A 137 -5.12 -0.75 10.24
CA LEU A 137 -5.86 0.28 10.97
C LEU A 137 -6.85 1.06 10.08
N ARG A 138 -6.52 1.33 8.81
CA ARG A 138 -7.46 1.92 7.86
C ARG A 138 -8.66 1.01 7.62
N ALA A 139 -8.43 -0.26 7.31
CA ALA A 139 -9.49 -1.25 7.11
C ALA A 139 -10.39 -1.40 8.36
N GLU A 140 -9.83 -1.40 9.56
CA GLU A 140 -10.59 -1.39 10.82
C GLU A 140 -11.46 -0.13 10.96
N THR A 141 -10.94 1.07 10.66
CA THR A 141 -11.75 2.30 10.71
C THR A 141 -12.84 2.38 9.63
N GLU A 142 -12.68 1.68 8.50
CA GLU A 142 -13.71 1.57 7.46
C GLU A 142 -14.81 0.58 7.87
N GLN A 143 -14.44 -0.57 8.45
CA GLN A 143 -15.40 -1.52 9.04
C GLN A 143 -16.19 -0.89 10.18
N ALA A 144 -15.54 -0.09 11.05
CA ALA A 144 -16.20 0.61 12.15
C ALA A 144 -17.24 1.64 11.65
N LYS A 145 -16.97 2.35 10.55
CA LYS A 145 -17.94 3.24 9.89
C LYS A 145 -19.11 2.46 9.31
N ALA A 146 -18.85 1.42 8.52
CA ALA A 146 -19.89 0.58 7.94
C ALA A 146 -20.81 -0.06 9.02
N TYR A 147 -20.25 -0.43 10.18
CA TYR A 147 -21.02 -0.92 11.32
C TYR A 147 -21.89 0.18 11.97
N SER A 148 -21.36 1.40 12.12
CA SER A 148 -22.12 2.57 12.57
C SER A 148 -23.29 2.90 11.65
N ASP A 149 -23.06 2.86 10.33
CA ASP A 149 -24.10 3.18 9.33
C ASP A 149 -25.19 2.10 9.32
N LEU A 150 -24.80 0.81 9.38
CA LEU A 150 -25.74 -0.32 9.53
C LEU A 150 -26.57 -0.23 10.83
N LEU A 151 -25.99 0.28 11.92
CA LEU A 151 -26.71 0.49 13.18
C LEU A 151 -27.76 1.61 13.05
N GLN A 152 -27.47 2.68 12.31
CA GLN A 152 -28.44 3.73 11.99
C GLN A 152 -29.57 3.19 11.09
N GLU A 153 -29.25 2.41 10.05
CA GLU A 153 -30.26 1.75 9.21
C GLU A 153 -31.16 0.84 10.05
N PHE A 154 -30.60 0.00 10.92
CA PHE A 154 -31.36 -0.86 11.82
C PHE A 154 -32.29 -0.06 12.76
N GLU A 155 -31.84 1.08 13.28
CA GLU A 155 -32.69 1.98 14.06
C GLU A 155 -33.86 2.56 13.25
N THR A 156 -33.63 2.96 11.99
CA THR A 156 -34.72 3.45 11.12
C THR A 156 -35.72 2.33 10.79
N LEU A 157 -35.23 1.14 10.46
CA LEU A 157 -36.06 -0.02 10.13
C LEU A 157 -36.91 -0.47 11.33
N LYS A 158 -36.35 -0.43 12.54
CA LYS A 158 -37.10 -0.65 13.79
C LYS A 158 -38.23 0.35 13.98
N LYS A 159 -37.97 1.65 13.75
CA LYS A 159 -38.98 2.72 13.86
C LYS A 159 -40.10 2.54 12.82
N GLU A 160 -39.80 2.10 11.60
CA GLU A 160 -40.81 1.74 10.60
C GLU A 160 -41.59 0.47 10.96
N PHE A 161 -40.93 -0.57 11.48
CA PHE A 161 -41.61 -1.79 11.94
C PHE A 161 -42.61 -1.49 13.06
N GLU A 162 -42.26 -0.63 14.02
CA GLU A 162 -43.17 -0.18 15.07
C GLU A 162 -44.39 0.61 14.53
N LYS A 163 -44.21 1.44 13.50
CA LYS A 163 -45.33 2.11 12.80
C LYS A 163 -46.24 1.10 12.10
N VAL A 164 -45.68 0.12 11.39
CA VAL A 164 -46.43 -0.95 10.71
C VAL A 164 -47.21 -1.81 11.72
N ALA A 165 -46.61 -2.14 12.87
CA ALA A 165 -47.27 -2.88 13.94
C ALA A 165 -48.49 -2.11 14.51
N LYS A 166 -48.35 -0.81 14.78
CA LYS A 166 -49.46 0.06 15.22
C LYS A 166 -50.58 0.11 14.18
N ARG A 167 -50.24 0.37 12.90
CA ARG A 167 -51.20 0.40 11.78
C ARG A 167 -51.94 -0.93 11.60
N LYS A 168 -51.27 -2.06 11.81
CA LYS A 168 -51.89 -3.41 11.78
C LYS A 168 -52.90 -3.58 12.93
N GLN A 169 -52.59 -3.07 14.13
CA GLN A 169 -53.52 -3.10 15.27
C GLN A 169 -54.75 -2.19 15.06
N GLU A 170 -54.57 -1.02 14.44
CA GLU A 170 -55.66 -0.11 14.06
C GLU A 170 -56.58 -0.72 13.01
N LEU A 171 -56.02 -1.33 11.96
CA LEU A 171 -56.78 -2.04 10.93
C LEU A 171 -57.57 -3.22 11.51
N ALA A 172 -57.01 -3.96 12.47
CA ALA A 172 -57.72 -5.03 13.17
C ALA A 172 -58.94 -4.50 13.95
N LYS A 173 -58.78 -3.41 14.71
CA LYS A 173 -59.89 -2.74 15.43
C LYS A 173 -60.97 -2.22 14.46
N ASN A 174 -60.57 -1.63 13.34
CA ASN A 174 -61.49 -1.11 12.33
C ASN A 174 -62.29 -2.25 11.67
N ASN A 175 -61.60 -3.33 11.25
CA ASN A 175 -62.26 -4.51 10.69
C ASN A 175 -63.25 -5.17 11.67
N GLN A 176 -62.93 -5.22 12.98
CA GLN A 176 -63.85 -5.71 14.00
C GLN A 176 -65.11 -4.83 14.10
N SER A 177 -64.94 -3.50 14.09
CA SER A 177 -66.06 -2.55 14.10
C SER A 177 -66.93 -2.66 12.83
N LEU A 178 -66.31 -2.76 11.66
CA LEU A 178 -67.00 -2.96 10.38
C LEU A 178 -67.75 -4.30 10.35
N GLY A 179 -67.15 -5.39 10.84
CA GLY A 179 -67.80 -6.69 10.97
C GLY A 179 -69.05 -6.63 11.86
N GLY A 180 -68.98 -5.92 12.99
CA GLY A 180 -70.13 -5.63 13.83
C GLY A 180 -71.23 -4.86 13.09
N ARG A 181 -70.88 -3.77 12.39
CA ARG A 181 -71.83 -2.95 11.60
C ARG A 181 -72.49 -3.74 10.46
N VAL A 182 -71.74 -4.61 9.78
CA VAL A 182 -72.28 -5.51 8.74
C VAL A 182 -73.23 -6.54 9.36
N SER A 183 -72.87 -7.11 10.52
CA SER A 183 -73.75 -8.04 11.24
C SER A 183 -75.08 -7.38 11.65
N HIS A 184 -75.04 -6.17 12.24
CA HIS A 184 -76.25 -5.40 12.54
C HIS A 184 -77.07 -5.08 11.28
N THR A 185 -76.42 -4.71 10.17
CA THR A 185 -77.10 -4.37 8.91
C THR A 185 -77.81 -5.59 8.32
N ASN A 186 -77.15 -6.77 8.34
CA ASN A 186 -77.76 -8.03 7.92
C ASN A 186 -78.89 -8.45 8.86
N ARG A 187 -78.75 -8.24 10.18
CA ARG A 187 -79.81 -8.51 11.16
C ARG A 187 -81.05 -7.65 10.89
N PHE A 188 -80.91 -6.32 10.77
CA PHE A 188 -82.03 -5.43 10.47
C PHE A 188 -82.66 -5.73 9.10
N ARG A 189 -81.87 -6.17 8.11
CA ARG A 189 -82.37 -6.63 6.81
C ARG A 189 -83.24 -7.87 6.96
N ASN A 190 -82.79 -8.87 7.72
CA ASN A 190 -83.53 -10.10 7.99
C ASN A 190 -84.81 -9.81 8.80
N GLU A 191 -84.74 -8.96 9.82
CA GLU A 191 -85.89 -8.53 10.62
C GLU A 191 -86.93 -7.77 9.76
N ARG A 192 -86.48 -6.88 8.86
CA ARG A 192 -87.34 -6.19 7.87
C ARG A 192 -87.99 -7.17 6.90
N ASP A 193 -87.24 -8.13 6.37
CA ASP A 193 -87.74 -9.05 5.35
C ASP A 193 -88.66 -10.12 5.95
N ALA A 194 -88.46 -10.51 7.21
CA ALA A 194 -89.43 -11.26 8.01
C ALA A 194 -90.70 -10.45 8.31
N ALA A 195 -90.57 -9.17 8.70
CA ALA A 195 -91.72 -8.29 8.92
C ALA A 195 -92.55 -8.05 7.64
N ARG A 196 -91.89 -8.00 6.46
CA ARG A 196 -92.56 -7.98 5.15
C ARG A 196 -93.34 -9.27 4.87
N ALA A 197 -92.74 -10.43 5.14
CA ALA A 197 -93.43 -11.72 4.99
C ALA A 197 -94.68 -11.80 5.88
N ALA A 198 -94.55 -11.42 7.16
CA ALA A 198 -95.67 -11.38 8.10
C ALA A 198 -96.76 -10.37 7.69
N ALA A 199 -96.39 -9.21 7.14
CA ALA A 199 -97.34 -8.24 6.61
C ALA A 199 -98.10 -8.77 5.38
N GLU A 200 -97.45 -9.56 4.53
CA GLU A 200 -98.08 -10.18 3.37
C GLU A 200 -98.99 -11.36 3.76
N GLU A 201 -98.58 -12.16 4.75
CA GLU A 201 -99.45 -13.19 5.36
C GLU A 201 -100.70 -12.56 6.00
N LEU A 202 -100.54 -11.43 6.71
CA LEU A 202 -101.67 -10.67 7.25
C LEU A 202 -102.56 -10.10 6.15
N ARG A 203 -102.02 -9.64 5.02
CA ARG A 203 -102.82 -9.22 3.85
C ARG A 203 -103.61 -10.38 3.25
N GLN A 204 -103.00 -11.56 3.10
CA GLN A 204 -103.68 -12.76 2.60
C GLN A 204 -104.82 -13.18 3.54
N LYS A 205 -104.60 -13.17 4.86
CA LYS A 205 -105.66 -13.40 5.85
C LYS A 205 -106.74 -12.32 5.81
N LEU A 206 -106.39 -11.05 5.63
CA LEU A 206 -107.36 -9.97 5.51
C LEU A 206 -108.21 -10.12 4.23
N ALA A 207 -107.61 -10.53 3.11
CA ALA A 207 -108.31 -10.84 1.87
C ALA A 207 -109.26 -12.03 2.06
N GLN A 208 -108.80 -13.15 2.59
CA GLN A 208 -109.64 -14.32 2.92
C GLN A 208 -110.82 -13.96 3.85
N VAL A 209 -110.60 -13.15 4.87
CA VAL A 209 -111.67 -12.65 5.76
C VAL A 209 -112.61 -11.70 5.03
N THR A 210 -112.12 -10.91 4.07
CA THR A 210 -112.95 -10.00 3.25
C THR A 210 -113.83 -10.79 2.27
N ASP A 211 -113.25 -11.77 1.57
CA ASP A 211 -113.97 -12.66 0.65
C ASP A 211 -115.01 -13.49 1.42
N HIS A 212 -114.64 -14.05 2.58
CA HIS A 212 -115.58 -14.77 3.43
C HIS A 212 -116.69 -13.86 3.99
N ASN A 213 -116.42 -12.57 4.26
CA ASN A 213 -117.47 -11.60 4.60
C ASN A 213 -118.39 -11.28 3.41
N GLN A 214 -117.87 -11.25 2.18
CA GLN A 214 -118.71 -11.10 0.98
C GLN A 214 -119.59 -12.35 0.75
N GLN A 215 -119.02 -13.53 0.98
CA GLN A 215 -119.73 -14.81 0.87
C GLN A 215 -120.80 -14.96 1.95
N LEU A 216 -120.51 -14.63 3.21
CA LEU A 216 -121.52 -14.56 4.27
C LEU A 216 -122.61 -13.51 3.99
N ARG A 217 -122.30 -12.43 3.28
CA ARG A 217 -123.32 -11.46 2.84
C ARG A 217 -124.22 -12.03 1.75
N SER A 218 -123.67 -12.67 0.71
CA SER A 218 -124.49 -13.29 -0.34
C SER A 218 -125.31 -14.48 0.20
N GLU A 219 -124.80 -15.22 1.18
CA GLU A 219 -125.55 -16.24 1.93
C GLU A 219 -126.69 -15.61 2.75
N ASN A 220 -126.48 -14.47 3.42
CA ASN A 220 -127.55 -13.74 4.11
C ASN A 220 -128.59 -13.15 3.14
N GLU A 221 -128.18 -12.66 1.97
CA GLU A 221 -129.07 -12.18 0.91
C GLU A 221 -129.90 -13.32 0.29
N ALA A 222 -129.29 -14.51 0.13
CA ALA A 222 -129.99 -15.72 -0.25
C ALA A 222 -130.99 -16.18 0.82
N LEU A 223 -130.58 -16.26 2.10
CA LEU A 223 -131.45 -16.66 3.21
C LEU A 223 -132.59 -15.67 3.47
N THR A 224 -132.38 -14.36 3.30
CA THR A 224 -133.48 -13.37 3.35
C THR A 224 -134.41 -13.48 2.16
N SER A 225 -133.90 -13.85 0.98
CA SER A 225 -134.71 -14.18 -0.18
C SER A 225 -135.54 -15.45 0.06
N GLU A 226 -134.96 -16.50 0.65
CA GLU A 226 -135.64 -17.74 1.03
C GLU A 226 -136.72 -17.51 2.09
N LEU A 227 -136.41 -16.74 3.15
CA LEU A 227 -137.38 -16.27 4.14
C LEU A 227 -138.53 -15.46 3.51
N SER A 228 -138.27 -14.71 2.43
CA SER A 228 -139.32 -13.99 1.70
C SER A 228 -140.24 -14.95 0.92
N GLN A 229 -139.73 -16.08 0.43
CA GLN A 229 -140.51 -17.13 -0.23
C GLN A 229 -141.31 -17.96 0.78
N LEU A 230 -140.68 -18.36 1.89
CA LEU A 230 -141.34 -19.06 2.99
C LEU A 230 -142.47 -18.21 3.61
N ARG A 231 -142.27 -16.89 3.77
CA ARG A 231 -143.32 -15.93 4.19
C ARG A 231 -144.48 -15.78 3.18
N LYS A 232 -144.28 -16.11 1.90
CA LYS A 232 -145.38 -16.21 0.92
C LYS A 232 -146.13 -17.53 1.08
N GLN A 233 -145.44 -18.64 1.35
CA GLN A 233 -146.06 -19.95 1.57
C GLN A 233 -146.88 -20.03 2.88
N THR A 234 -146.41 -19.43 3.98
CA THR A 234 -147.08 -19.55 5.29
C THR A 234 -148.42 -18.82 5.43
N LYS A 235 -148.85 -18.00 4.45
CA LYS A 235 -149.87 -16.98 4.72
C LYS A 235 -151.33 -17.44 4.55
N LEU A 236 -151.64 -18.54 3.85
CA LEU A 236 -153.02 -18.97 3.58
C LEU A 236 -153.17 -20.51 3.44
N GLY A 237 -153.63 -21.22 4.49
CA GLY A 237 -154.11 -22.61 4.36
C GLY A 237 -154.21 -23.47 5.64
N ILE A 238 -155.23 -23.26 6.49
CA ILE A 238 -155.56 -24.07 7.71
C ILE A 238 -156.99 -23.70 8.22
N VAL A 239 -157.85 -24.46 8.93
CA VAL A 239 -157.92 -25.85 9.51
C VAL A 239 -159.35 -26.45 9.28
N GLU A 240 -159.65 -27.68 9.74
CA GLU A 240 -161.01 -28.23 9.96
C GLU A 240 -161.73 -27.66 11.22
N VAL A 241 -162.99 -27.97 11.60
CA VAL A 241 -164.35 -28.05 10.95
C VAL A 241 -165.36 -28.54 12.04
N ARG A 242 -166.62 -28.94 11.69
CA ARG A 242 -167.71 -29.51 12.56
C ARG A 242 -168.44 -28.49 13.48
N ARG A 243 -169.72 -28.66 13.88
CA ARG A 243 -170.89 -29.46 13.39
C ARG A 243 -172.21 -28.81 13.92
N ASN A 244 -173.37 -29.25 13.40
CA ASN A 244 -174.71 -28.68 13.65
C ASN A 244 -175.29 -28.88 15.07
N GLY A 245 -176.22 -28.00 15.48
CA GLY A 245 -177.40 -28.39 16.30
C GLY A 245 -177.92 -27.35 17.30
N ASN A 246 -179.09 -26.75 16.99
CA ASN A 246 -179.83 -25.70 17.74
C ASN A 246 -179.13 -24.33 17.88
#